data_AF-A0A845YGP6-F1
#
_entry.id   AF-A0A845YGP6-F1
#
_cell.length_a   1.000
_cell.length_b   1.000
_cell.length_c   1.000
_cell.angle_alpha   90.00
_cell.angle_beta   90.00
_cell.angle_gamma   90.00
#
_symmetry.space_group_name_H-M   'P 1'
#
loop_
_entity.id
_entity.type
_entity.pdbx_description
1 polymer ?
#
loop_
_entity_poly.entity_id
_entity_poly.type
_entity_poly.pdbx_seq_one_letter_code
_entity_poly.pdbx_strand_id
1 'polypeptide(L)' 'QPPEPPTGLIVSSGAITWFPDITGDVRSWALYQKTDNQWELVQVLNAATTTAKVAPGTYALRAVDRLANESVEEVVTVN' A
#
# COMPACT_ATOMS: atom_id res chain seq x y z
N GLN A 1 12.91 -13.59 -2.27
CA GLN A 1 13.14 -12.30 -1.60
C GLN A 1 11.84 -11.53 -1.70
N PRO A 2 11.39 -10.81 -0.66
CA PRO A 2 10.21 -9.97 -0.78
C PRO A 2 10.34 -8.92 -1.90
N PRO A 3 9.22 -8.43 -2.47
CA PRO A 3 9.26 -7.39 -3.48
C PRO A 3 9.80 -6.08 -2.90
N GLU A 4 10.24 -5.17 -3.78
CA GLU A 4 10.61 -3.83 -3.37
C GLU A 4 9.41 -3.07 -2.77
N PRO A 5 9.62 -2.18 -1.78
CA PRO A 5 8.57 -1.36 -1.23
C PRO A 5 7.88 -0.49 -2.31
N PRO A 6 6.60 -0.12 -2.10
CA PRO A 6 5.94 0.87 -2.94
C PRO A 6 6.75 2.18 -2.99
N THR A 7 6.59 2.97 -4.06
CA THR A 7 7.28 4.26 -4.18
C THR A 7 6.33 5.37 -4.61
N GLY A 8 6.73 6.62 -4.38
CA GLY A 8 5.97 7.79 -4.84
C GLY A 8 4.62 7.97 -4.15
N LEU A 9 4.51 7.56 -2.88
CA LEU A 9 3.27 7.73 -2.13
C LEU A 9 2.95 9.22 -1.96
N ILE A 10 1.76 9.60 -2.39
CA ILE A 10 1.23 10.96 -2.26
C ILE A 10 -0.20 10.86 -1.72
N VAL A 11 -0.54 11.77 -0.80
CA VAL A 11 -1.91 11.94 -0.32
C VAL A 11 -2.52 13.15 -1.01
N SER A 12 -3.67 12.96 -1.64
CA SER A 12 -4.42 14.04 -2.27
C SER A 12 -5.93 13.76 -2.20
N SER A 13 -6.70 14.74 -1.75
CA SER A 13 -8.17 14.72 -1.76
C SER A 13 -8.80 13.44 -1.19
N GLY A 14 -8.31 12.95 -0.04
CA GLY A 14 -8.83 11.73 0.61
C GLY A 14 -8.46 10.43 -0.11
N ALA A 15 -7.41 10.46 -0.94
CA ALA A 15 -6.88 9.29 -1.60
C ALA A 15 -5.36 9.20 -1.39
N ILE A 16 -4.86 7.96 -1.37
CA ILE A 16 -3.45 7.64 -1.46
C ILE A 16 -3.18 7.21 -2.89
N THR A 17 -2.13 7.75 -3.51
CA THR A 17 -1.64 7.36 -4.83
C THR A 17 -0.19 6.95 -4.74
N TRP A 18 0.24 5.97 -5.54
CA TRP A 18 1.63 5.49 -5.60
C TRP A 18 2.03 5.21 -7.05
N PHE A 19 3.33 5.02 -7.29
CA PHE A 19 3.82 4.64 -8.60
C PHE A 19 3.49 3.17 -8.93
N PRO A 20 3.21 2.85 -10.20
CA PRO A 20 2.99 1.47 -10.61
C PRO A 20 4.27 0.64 -10.42
N ASP A 21 4.10 -0.66 -10.25
CA ASP A 21 5.21 -1.60 -10.33
C ASP A 21 5.76 -1.65 -11.76
N ILE A 22 7.07 -1.49 -11.90
CA ILE A 22 7.79 -1.61 -13.17
C ILE A 22 8.66 -2.87 -13.24
N THR A 23 8.79 -3.60 -12.12
CA THR A 23 9.63 -4.80 -11.99
C THR A 23 8.90 -6.05 -12.48
N GLY A 24 7.57 -6.09 -12.33
CA GLY A 24 6.74 -7.26 -12.62
C GLY A 24 6.64 -8.25 -11.46
N ASP A 25 7.26 -7.93 -10.32
CA ASP A 25 7.29 -8.77 -9.13
C ASP A 25 6.06 -8.59 -8.25
N VAL A 26 5.35 -7.47 -8.39
CA VAL A 26 4.15 -7.19 -7.58
C VAL A 26 2.94 -7.90 -8.16
N ARG A 27 2.33 -8.77 -7.36
CA ARG A 27 1.06 -9.43 -7.67
C ARG A 27 -0.14 -8.63 -7.15
N SER A 28 0.02 -8.01 -5.99
CA SER A 28 -0.99 -7.19 -5.32
C SER A 28 -0.35 -6.18 -4.39
N TRP A 29 -1.14 -5.19 -3.98
CA TRP A 29 -0.80 -4.25 -2.91
C TRP A 29 -1.65 -4.56 -1.69
N ALA A 30 -1.04 -4.59 -0.51
CA ALA A 30 -1.75 -4.70 0.76
C ALA A 30 -1.77 -3.34 1.45
N LEU A 31 -2.96 -2.79 1.65
CA LEU A 31 -3.19 -1.54 2.35
C LEU A 31 -3.69 -1.86 3.76
N TYR A 32 -2.97 -1.32 4.74
CA TYR A 32 -3.28 -1.43 6.16
C TYR A 32 -3.64 -0.05 6.70
N GLN A 33 -4.55 0.00 7.67
CA GLN A 33 -4.81 1.19 8.47
C GLN A 33 -4.33 0.98 9.90
N LYS A 34 -3.77 2.01 10.51
CA LYS A 34 -3.42 1.99 11.93
C LYS A 34 -4.67 2.22 12.76
N THR A 35 -5.07 1.22 13.54
CA THR A 35 -6.12 1.30 14.55
C THR A 35 -5.45 1.11 15.92
N ASP A 36 -5.57 2.10 16.80
CA ASP A 36 -4.80 2.19 18.04
C ASP A 36 -3.28 2.02 17.79
N ASN A 37 -2.71 0.91 18.27
CA ASN A 37 -1.30 0.54 18.10
C ASN A 37 -1.11 -0.68 17.19
N GLN A 38 -2.13 -1.05 16.41
CA GLN A 38 -2.08 -2.20 15.51
C GLN A 38 -2.34 -1.78 14.06
N TRP A 39 -1.78 -2.57 13.13
CA TRP A 39 -2.06 -2.45 11.70
C TRP A 39 -3.14 -3.46 11.34
N GLU A 40 -4.25 -2.97 10.81
CA GLU A 40 -5.37 -3.79 10.35
C GLU A 40 -5.41 -3.76 8.82
N LEU A 41 -5.46 -4.94 8.20
CA LEU A 41 -5.56 -5.06 6.75
C LEU A 41 -6.93 -4.54 6.32
N VAL A 42 -6.96 -3.45 5.53
CA VAL A 42 -8.21 -2.86 5.05
C VAL A 42 -8.53 -3.28 3.63
N GLN A 43 -7.51 -3.38 2.76
CA GLN A 43 -7.72 -3.72 1.35
C GLN A 43 -6.54 -4.51 0.78
N VAL A 44 -6.86 -5.45 -0.11
CA VAL A 44 -5.91 -6.05 -1.05
C VAL A 44 -6.29 -5.60 -2.45
N LEU A 45 -5.36 -4.92 -3.12
CA LEU A 45 -5.56 -4.30 -4.42
C LEU A 45 -4.77 -5.06 -5.47
N ASN A 46 -5.29 -5.17 -6.69
CA ASN A 46 -4.54 -5.80 -7.78
C ASN A 46 -3.29 -4.97 -8.14
N ALA A 47 -2.28 -5.60 -8.74
CA ALA A 47 -1.02 -4.95 -9.10
C ALA A 47 -1.18 -3.69 -9.98
N ALA A 48 -2.21 -3.65 -10.84
CA ALA A 48 -2.46 -2.52 -11.73
C ALA A 48 -3.10 -1.30 -11.02
N THR A 49 -3.50 -1.45 -9.75
CA THR A 49 -4.10 -0.37 -8.97
C THR A 49 -3.00 0.52 -8.39
N THR A 50 -3.12 1.83 -8.61
CA THR A 50 -2.17 2.85 -8.13
C THR A 50 -2.83 3.93 -7.28
N THR A 51 -4.09 3.71 -6.88
CA THR A 51 -4.85 4.65 -6.05
C THR A 51 -5.83 3.91 -5.14
N ALA A 52 -5.98 4.42 -3.92
CA ALA A 52 -6.97 3.98 -2.96
C ALA A 52 -7.65 5.19 -2.33
N LYS A 53 -8.98 5.26 -2.42
CA LYS A 53 -9.78 6.23 -1.65
C LYS A 53 -9.93 5.72 -0.22
N VAL A 54 -9.68 6.59 0.74
CA VAL A 54 -9.63 6.23 2.16
C VAL A 54 -10.22 7.34 3.03
N ALA A 55 -10.71 6.96 4.21
CA ALA A 55 -11.05 7.94 5.24
C ALA A 55 -9.77 8.52 5.87
N PRO A 56 -9.84 9.65 6.59
CA PRO A 56 -8.72 10.16 7.37
C PRO A 56 -8.15 9.08 8.31
N GLY A 57 -6.82 9.04 8.42
CA GLY A 57 -6.11 8.03 9.20
C GLY A 57 -4.68 7.83 8.73
N THR A 58 -3.93 7.00 9.47
CA THR A 58 -2.57 6.60 9.10
C THR A 58 -2.63 5.23 8.43
N TYR A 59 -1.97 5.10 7.28
CA TYR A 59 -1.98 3.90 6.45
C TYR A 59 -0.58 3.42 6.13
N ALA A 60 -0.43 2.11 5.96
CA ALA A 60 0.77 1.46 5.48
C ALA A 60 0.43 0.73 4.17
N LEU A 61 1.21 0.97 3.12
CA LEU A 61 1.12 0.25 1.86
C LEU A 61 2.30 -0.69 1.72
N ARG A 62 2.05 -1.93 1.31
CA ARG A 62 3.06 -2.96 1.04
C ARG A 62 2.86 -3.58 -0.34
N ALA A 63 3.96 -3.86 -1.01
CA ALA A 63 3.96 -4.70 -2.19
C ALA A 63 3.89 -6.18 -1.79
N VAL A 64 3.15 -6.99 -2.55
CA VAL A 64 2.99 -8.43 -2.28
C VAL A 64 3.31 -9.21 -3.56
N ASP A 65 4.21 -10.19 -3.46
CA ASP A 65 4.60 -11.04 -4.59
C ASP A 65 3.64 -12.24 -4.80
N ARG A 66 3.93 -13.07 -5.80
CA ARG A 66 3.11 -14.27 -6.13
C ARG A 66 3.17 -15.37 -5.08
N LEU A 67 4.12 -15.31 -4.15
CA LEU A 67 4.32 -16.25 -3.05
C LEU A 67 3.81 -15.69 -1.71
N ALA A 68 3.11 -14.55 -1.75
CA ALA A 68 2.57 -13.83 -0.59
C ALA A 68 3.64 -13.26 0.36
N ASN A 69 4.87 -13.03 -0.11
CA ASN A 69 5.84 -12.23 0.66
C ASN A 69 5.47 -10.75 0.55
N GLU A 70 5.48 -10.05 1.68
CA GLU A 70 5.27 -8.60 1.73
C GLU A 70 6.58 -7.84 1.83
N SER A 71 6.66 -6.70 1.15
CA SER A 71 7.74 -5.72 1.34
C SER A 71 7.71 -5.07 2.73
N VAL A 72 8.73 -4.28 3.04
CA VAL A 72 8.62 -3.24 4.08
C VAL A 72 7.50 -2.26 3.70
N GLU A 73 6.80 -1.70 4.70
CA GLU A 73 5.77 -0.70 4.46
C GLU A 73 6.29 0.69 4.12
N GLU A 74 5.53 1.40 3.29
CA GLU A 74 5.55 2.84 3.21
C GLU A 74 4.34 3.42 3.95
N VAL A 75 4.58 4.38 4.85
CA VAL A 75 3.56 4.93 5.75
C VAL A 75 3.16 6.34 5.34
N VAL A 76 1.86 6.61 5.30
CA VAL A 76 1.31 7.94 5.04
C VAL A 76 0.15 8.27 5.97
N THR A 77 -0.05 9.56 6.26
CA THR A 77 -1.20 10.04 7.01
C THR A 77 -2.10 10.86 6.10
N VAL A 78 -3.39 10.51 6.08
CA VAL A 78 -4.46 11.22 5.39
C VAL A 78 -5.24 12.03 6.43
N ASN A 79 -5.38 13.33 6.18
CA ASN A 79 -6.09 14.27 7.04
C ASN A 79 -7.50 14.55 6.53
#